data_AF-A0A354RFV9-F1
#
_entry.id   AF-A0A354RFV9-F1
#
_cell.length_a   1.000
_cell.length_b   1.000
_cell.length_c   1.000
_cell.angle_alpha   90.00
_cell.angle_beta   90.00
_cell.angle_gamma   90.00
#
_symmetry.space_group_name_H-M   'P 1'
#
loop_
_entity.id
_entity.type
_entity.pdbx_description
1 polymer ?
#
loop_
_entity_poly.entity_id
_entity_poly.type
_entity_poly.pdbx_seq_one_letter_code
_entity_poly.pdbx_strand_id
1 'polypeptide(L)'
;MHNFSDQCLDLARSLLGNNLQHINEDGTVTPAPNEESRVDEPGHAALAIGEFFRATGEVELGEYDLFDLSARCVTQQAFTEEANDNGMAYAALGLLSFGASKERNAVWERLQDPTREQLDRCLLSKTDHDNHFQAFNIAKSVARFSFGLTKKDDTGKVIDQFVDRIEENSSAGFCNDDPKSPCGTFDLYGVLSFIFIRQALQLHANVHLKDRKLPKLRTFAEKYLKMLPDMTRQDGLGWNYGRSVGAYGQLHCISLILQGMRDQWIAPEKISLYLDTLRRLFQYFFVTYIDQEKGDLVIRDNERNTVPNHTTRMANFDAARYLCQWSRLAKVIGGSLGVPPPNRSKVAGRFVIFDKSHKKEHGLFLYRDENLGVQYQLPIIGPGEPQSSDNLAFPHCSGIFDWPVNKYLPVMLPELTFGDTVTIPSYYGKNCVTGIGLKKSLYLRFEQPELIKTDGTFANGIGSCQVQWNFGEGKVQSEFVFKVKNQISMDKMRLALVIGSPHDSYRLGTTLRQGPEGLRANVEVDDFQANWGSFETVSENPDYKGYAGNVHYVQYLVRDHPLIMRPGQQYKLVLTYEPDVAFADE
;
A
#
# COMPACT_ATOMS: atom_id res chain seq x y z
N MET A 1 20.80 16.03 -2.75
CA MET A 1 19.76 16.12 -1.71
C MET A 1 19.26 17.54 -1.50
N HIS A 2 20.08 18.59 -1.65
CA HIS A 2 19.59 19.98 -1.58
C HIS A 2 18.48 20.28 -2.62
N ASN A 3 18.75 20.11 -3.92
CA ASN A 3 17.72 20.36 -4.95
C ASN A 3 16.44 19.53 -4.75
N PHE A 4 16.59 18.27 -4.32
CA PHE A 4 15.44 17.42 -3.97
C PHE A 4 14.64 17.97 -2.78
N SER A 5 15.35 18.48 -1.77
CA SER A 5 14.73 19.08 -0.58
C SER A 5 13.95 20.34 -0.92
N ASP A 6 14.50 21.18 -1.78
CA ASP A 6 13.87 22.43 -2.23
C ASP A 6 12.65 22.10 -3.12
N GLN A 7 12.79 21.18 -4.08
CA GLN A 7 11.67 20.70 -4.89
C GLN A 7 10.54 20.11 -4.04
N CYS A 8 10.86 19.32 -3.01
CA CYS A 8 9.83 18.82 -2.10
C CYS A 8 9.11 19.96 -1.38
N LEU A 9 9.84 20.99 -0.93
CA LEU A 9 9.26 22.09 -0.18
C LEU A 9 8.37 23.00 -1.06
N ASP A 10 8.78 23.24 -2.29
CA ASP A 10 7.99 24.01 -3.26
C ASP A 10 6.66 23.32 -3.57
N LEU A 11 6.70 21.98 -3.77
CA LEU A 11 5.49 21.19 -3.97
C LEU A 11 4.61 21.16 -2.72
N ALA A 12 5.20 21.02 -1.53
CA ALA A 12 4.46 21.05 -0.28
C ALA A 12 3.73 22.37 -0.07
N ARG A 13 4.38 23.50 -0.41
CA ARG A 13 3.77 24.83 -0.35
C ARG A 13 2.58 24.94 -1.29
N SER A 14 2.73 24.47 -2.53
CA SER A 14 1.65 24.51 -3.53
C SER A 14 0.44 23.69 -3.08
N LEU A 15 0.67 22.41 -2.75
CA LEU A 15 -0.36 21.47 -2.28
C LEU A 15 -1.07 21.98 -1.03
N LEU A 16 -0.31 22.44 -0.03
CA LEU A 16 -0.91 22.95 1.20
C LEU A 16 -1.70 24.23 0.91
N GLY A 17 -1.10 25.20 0.22
CA GLY A 17 -1.73 26.49 -0.07
C GLY A 17 -3.05 26.36 -0.80
N ASN A 18 -3.13 25.47 -1.80
CA ASN A 18 -4.37 25.18 -2.53
C ASN A 18 -5.44 24.53 -1.66
N ASN A 19 -5.04 23.77 -0.64
CA ASN A 19 -5.96 22.96 0.16
C ASN A 19 -6.45 23.67 1.43
N LEU A 20 -5.74 24.70 1.91
CA LEU A 20 -6.11 25.46 3.13
C LEU A 20 -7.48 26.14 3.01
N GLN A 21 -7.85 26.61 1.81
CA GLN A 21 -9.15 27.25 1.55
C GLN A 21 -10.36 26.35 1.80
N HIS A 22 -10.14 25.02 1.88
CA HIS A 22 -11.19 24.05 2.12
C HIS A 22 -11.42 23.76 3.62
N ILE A 23 -10.64 24.37 4.51
CA ILE A 23 -10.86 24.30 5.96
C ILE A 23 -11.88 25.38 6.34
N ASN A 24 -13.02 24.94 6.86
CA ASN A 24 -14.13 25.81 7.24
C ASN A 24 -13.88 26.49 8.60
N GLU A 25 -14.74 27.45 8.96
CA GLU A 25 -14.62 28.19 10.23
C GLU A 25 -14.70 27.30 11.48
N ASP A 26 -15.51 26.25 11.42
CA ASP A 26 -15.63 25.24 12.47
C ASP A 26 -14.49 24.22 12.48
N GLY A 27 -13.57 24.27 11.51
CA GLY A 27 -12.46 23.32 11.35
C GLY A 27 -12.81 22.05 10.56
N THR A 28 -14.04 21.92 10.04
CA THR A 28 -14.37 20.85 9.09
C THR A 28 -13.68 21.07 7.74
N VAL A 29 -13.54 20.01 6.94
CA VAL A 29 -12.94 20.09 5.60
C VAL A 29 -14.02 19.89 4.55
N THR A 30 -14.15 20.85 3.64
CA THR A 30 -15.07 20.76 2.51
C THR A 30 -14.58 19.69 1.53
N PRO A 31 -15.40 18.66 1.20
CA PRO A 31 -14.97 17.57 0.34
C PRO A 31 -14.70 18.03 -1.10
N ALA A 32 -13.93 17.23 -1.84
CA ALA A 32 -13.81 17.42 -3.27
C ALA A 32 -15.13 17.05 -3.99
N PRO A 33 -15.37 17.55 -5.21
CA PRO A 33 -16.56 17.18 -5.98
C PRO A 33 -16.70 15.66 -6.13
N ASN A 34 -17.92 15.15 -5.89
CA ASN A 34 -18.26 13.72 -5.94
C ASN A 34 -17.57 12.82 -4.89
N GLU A 35 -17.00 13.41 -3.84
CA GLU A 35 -16.49 12.67 -2.69
C GLU A 35 -17.28 13.03 -1.42
N GLU A 36 -17.30 12.11 -0.46
CA GLU A 36 -17.82 12.36 0.88
C GLU A 36 -16.68 12.82 1.80
N SER A 37 -16.97 13.74 2.71
CA SER A 37 -15.99 14.13 3.72
C SER A 37 -15.77 13.00 4.73
N ARG A 38 -14.55 12.91 5.26
CA ARG A 38 -14.24 12.00 6.36
C ARG A 38 -14.08 12.76 7.66
N VAL A 39 -14.55 12.13 8.72
CA VAL A 39 -14.49 12.67 10.09
C VAL A 39 -13.07 12.87 10.63
N ASP A 40 -12.06 12.28 10.00
CA ASP A 40 -10.65 12.39 10.38
C ASP A 40 -9.84 13.40 9.54
N GLU A 41 -10.42 13.99 8.48
CA GLU A 41 -9.74 14.99 7.63
C GLU A 41 -9.17 16.20 8.41
N PRO A 42 -9.87 16.76 9.43
CA PRO A 42 -9.31 17.85 10.23
C PRO A 42 -7.99 17.46 10.92
N GLY A 43 -7.87 16.23 11.41
CA GLY A 43 -6.63 15.73 11.98
C GLY A 43 -5.49 15.71 10.98
N HIS A 44 -5.74 15.23 9.76
CA HIS A 44 -4.75 15.22 8.66
C HIS A 44 -4.33 16.64 8.27
N ALA A 45 -5.29 17.58 8.19
CA ALA A 45 -5.01 18.99 7.93
C ALA A 45 -4.10 19.60 9.00
N ALA A 46 -4.42 19.40 10.28
CA ALA A 46 -3.60 19.89 11.40
C ALA A 46 -2.16 19.37 11.34
N LEU A 47 -1.95 18.09 10.99
CA LEU A 47 -0.61 17.53 10.86
C LEU A 47 0.15 18.07 9.63
N ALA A 48 -0.54 18.27 8.51
CA ALA A 48 0.07 18.85 7.32
C ALA A 48 0.56 20.29 7.59
N ILE A 49 -0.28 21.12 8.21
CA ILE A 49 0.08 22.47 8.62
C ILE A 49 1.24 22.45 9.62
N GLY A 50 1.17 21.55 10.61
CA GLY A 50 2.24 21.37 11.60
C GLY A 50 3.58 21.00 10.98
N GLU A 51 3.63 20.02 10.06
CA GLU A 51 4.87 19.64 9.40
C GLU A 51 5.40 20.72 8.43
N PHE A 52 4.51 21.52 7.83
CA PHE A 52 4.91 22.70 7.08
C PHE A 52 5.60 23.74 7.98
N PHE A 53 4.98 24.10 9.11
CA PHE A 53 5.60 24.97 10.11
C PHE A 53 6.97 24.43 10.56
N ARG A 54 7.12 23.12 10.78
CA ARG A 54 8.42 22.54 11.14
C ARG A 54 9.47 22.60 10.03
N ALA A 55 9.04 22.64 8.77
CA ALA A 55 9.93 22.70 7.62
C ALA A 55 10.37 24.12 7.28
N THR A 56 9.51 25.12 7.53
CA THR A 56 9.72 26.52 7.10
C THR A 56 9.88 27.51 8.26
N GLY A 57 9.24 27.27 9.39
CA GLY A 57 9.06 28.24 10.47
C GLY A 57 8.00 29.31 10.18
N GLU A 58 7.30 29.21 9.05
CA GLU A 58 6.27 30.17 8.65
C GLU A 58 4.98 29.96 9.44
N VAL A 59 4.37 31.07 9.84
CA VAL A 59 3.13 31.11 10.65
C VAL A 59 1.91 31.48 9.81
N GLU A 60 2.14 31.91 8.57
CA GLU A 60 1.13 32.28 7.59
C GLU A 60 1.48 31.62 6.25
N LEU A 61 0.46 31.25 5.47
CA LEU A 61 0.63 30.84 4.08
C LEU A 61 -0.46 31.49 3.23
N GLY A 62 -0.07 32.46 2.38
CA GLY A 62 -1.05 33.30 1.70
C GLY A 62 -1.78 34.19 2.70
N GLU A 63 -3.10 34.11 2.75
CA GLU A 63 -3.96 34.85 3.68
C GLU A 63 -4.32 34.08 4.96
N TYR A 64 -3.82 32.85 5.10
CA TYR A 64 -4.21 31.93 6.16
C TYR A 64 -3.25 31.96 7.36
N ASP A 65 -3.74 32.26 8.57
CA ASP A 65 -3.02 32.05 9.84
C ASP A 65 -2.98 30.54 10.14
N LEU A 66 -1.78 29.96 10.10
CA LEU A 66 -1.57 28.54 10.27
C LEU A 66 -1.81 28.07 11.70
N PHE A 67 -1.59 28.92 12.70
CA PHE A 67 -1.88 28.57 14.09
C PHE A 67 -3.38 28.53 14.35
N ASP A 68 -4.12 29.48 13.78
CA ASP A 68 -5.57 29.54 13.89
C ASP A 68 -6.25 28.36 13.18
N LEU A 69 -5.90 28.10 11.91
CA LEU A 69 -6.44 26.93 11.19
C LEU A 69 -6.13 25.61 11.89
N SER A 70 -4.91 25.46 12.41
CA SER A 70 -4.54 24.27 13.19
C SER A 70 -5.39 24.14 14.46
N ALA A 71 -5.64 25.24 15.18
CA ALA A 71 -6.46 25.24 16.39
C ALA A 71 -7.92 24.86 16.08
N ARG A 72 -8.48 25.35 14.97
CA ARG A 72 -9.83 24.99 14.48
C ARG A 72 -9.90 23.49 14.16
N CYS A 73 -8.96 22.98 13.36
CA CYS A 73 -8.91 21.57 12.98
C CYS A 73 -8.77 20.64 14.21
N VAL A 74 -7.89 20.98 15.15
CA VAL A 74 -7.71 20.23 16.40
C VAL A 74 -8.97 20.28 17.26
N THR A 75 -9.64 21.44 17.31
CA THR A 75 -10.93 21.59 18.02
C THR A 75 -11.99 20.70 17.39
N GLN A 76 -12.17 20.77 16.08
CA GLN A 76 -13.13 19.94 15.36
C GLN A 76 -12.89 18.46 15.63
N GLN A 77 -11.64 18.02 15.53
CA GLN A 77 -11.30 16.61 15.76
C GLN A 77 -11.56 16.17 17.20
N ALA A 78 -11.41 17.06 18.19
CA ALA A 78 -11.69 16.77 19.58
C ALA A 78 -13.18 16.54 19.86
N PHE A 79 -14.05 17.24 19.13
CA PHE A 79 -15.50 17.22 19.31
C PHE A 79 -16.25 16.36 18.27
N THR A 80 -15.56 15.64 17.39
CA THR A 80 -16.17 14.65 16.51
C THR A 80 -17.00 13.65 17.34
N GLU A 81 -18.27 13.46 16.96
CA GLU A 81 -19.20 12.57 17.68
C GLU A 81 -18.75 11.09 17.61
N GLU A 82 -18.19 10.70 16.48
CA GLU A 82 -17.60 9.38 16.27
C GLU A 82 -16.14 9.37 16.73
N ALA A 83 -15.84 8.56 17.74
CA ALA A 83 -14.47 8.38 18.22
C ALA A 83 -13.60 7.80 17.10
N ASN A 84 -12.69 8.62 16.56
CA ASN A 84 -11.80 8.23 15.48
C ASN A 84 -10.33 8.33 15.93
N ASP A 85 -9.72 7.18 16.22
CA ASP A 85 -8.32 7.09 16.67
C ASP A 85 -7.33 7.61 15.63
N ASN A 86 -7.63 7.47 14.33
CA ASN A 86 -6.81 7.98 13.24
C ASN A 86 -6.76 9.51 13.27
N GLY A 87 -7.91 10.17 13.12
CA GLY A 87 -8.00 11.64 13.13
C GLY A 87 -7.40 12.24 14.40
N MET A 88 -7.69 11.66 15.57
CA MET A 88 -7.14 12.12 16.83
C MET A 88 -5.61 11.98 16.91
N ALA A 89 -5.05 10.89 16.38
CA ALA A 89 -3.60 10.71 16.34
C ALA A 89 -2.91 11.72 15.41
N TYR A 90 -3.49 11.99 14.24
CA TYR A 90 -2.98 13.01 13.33
C TYR A 90 -3.07 14.42 13.95
N ALA A 91 -4.21 14.79 14.53
CA ALA A 91 -4.37 16.05 15.25
C ALA A 91 -3.36 16.20 16.40
N ALA A 92 -3.11 15.12 17.14
CA ALA A 92 -2.14 15.09 18.24
C ALA A 92 -0.71 15.36 17.75
N LEU A 93 -0.29 14.74 16.63
CA LEU A 93 1.02 15.02 16.03
C LEU A 93 1.08 16.43 15.41
N GLY A 94 -0.03 16.93 14.86
CA GLY A 94 -0.12 18.29 14.32
C GLY A 94 0.09 19.32 15.42
N LEU A 95 -0.58 19.14 16.55
CA LEU A 95 -0.41 19.96 17.75
C LEU A 95 1.05 19.91 18.26
N LEU A 96 1.66 18.73 18.36
CA LEU A 96 3.06 18.58 18.79
C LEU A 96 4.07 19.24 17.83
N SER A 97 3.69 19.44 16.56
CA SER A 97 4.59 20.04 15.58
C SER A 97 4.92 21.50 15.88
N PHE A 98 4.07 22.18 16.64
CA PHE A 98 4.27 23.55 17.12
C PHE A 98 5.03 23.64 18.45
N GLY A 99 5.39 22.50 19.05
CA GLY A 99 6.12 22.44 20.31
C GLY A 99 5.61 21.32 21.20
N ALA A 100 6.54 20.62 21.87
CA ALA A 100 6.24 19.48 22.72
C ALA A 100 5.86 19.86 24.17
N SER A 101 5.55 21.13 24.46
CA SER A 101 5.08 21.59 25.77
C SER A 101 3.98 22.66 25.63
N LYS A 102 3.04 22.69 26.58
CA LYS A 102 1.92 23.65 26.59
C LYS A 102 2.37 25.11 26.60
N GLU A 103 3.45 25.40 27.34
CA GLU A 103 4.00 26.76 27.56
C GLU A 103 4.70 27.37 26.34
N ARG A 104 4.97 26.55 25.31
CA ARG A 104 5.70 26.98 24.10
C ARG A 104 5.00 26.55 22.83
N ASN A 105 3.67 26.40 22.88
CA ASN A 105 2.87 25.93 21.77
C ASN A 105 1.76 26.93 21.47
N ALA A 106 1.96 27.73 20.42
CA ALA A 106 1.06 28.81 20.04
C ALA A 106 -0.33 28.34 19.59
N VAL A 107 -0.45 27.07 19.17
CA VAL A 107 -1.75 26.45 18.87
C VAL A 107 -2.46 26.08 20.17
N TRP A 108 -1.75 25.48 21.14
CA TRP A 108 -2.31 25.15 22.46
C TRP A 108 -2.88 26.38 23.18
N GLU A 109 -2.18 27.52 23.11
CA GLU A 109 -2.61 28.79 23.71
C GLU A 109 -3.93 29.31 23.11
N ARG A 110 -4.17 29.06 21.82
CA ARG A 110 -5.41 29.43 21.11
C ARG A 110 -6.60 28.51 21.41
N LEU A 111 -6.35 27.29 21.88
CA LEU A 111 -7.44 26.36 22.23
C LEU A 111 -8.21 26.88 23.44
N GLN A 112 -9.55 26.80 23.37
CA GLN A 112 -10.40 27.11 24.51
C GLN A 112 -10.31 26.01 25.58
N ASP A 113 -10.60 26.34 26.84
CA ASP A 113 -10.54 25.38 27.95
C ASP A 113 -11.40 24.13 27.72
N PRO A 114 -12.65 24.22 27.20
CA PRO A 114 -13.44 23.03 26.87
C PRO A 114 -12.74 22.11 25.85
N THR A 115 -12.05 22.68 24.86
CA THR A 115 -11.27 21.91 23.88
C THR A 115 -10.11 21.19 24.55
N ARG A 116 -9.38 21.88 25.44
CA ARG A 116 -8.25 21.28 26.18
C ARG A 116 -8.69 20.11 27.07
N GLU A 117 -9.81 20.26 27.76
CA GLU A 117 -10.42 19.20 28.56
C GLU A 117 -10.87 18.02 27.69
N GLN A 118 -11.52 18.31 26.55
CA GLN A 118 -11.96 17.28 25.62
C GLN A 118 -10.77 16.52 25.01
N LEU A 119 -9.70 17.21 24.61
CA LEU A 119 -8.47 16.59 24.13
C LEU A 119 -7.85 15.68 25.19
N ASP A 120 -7.83 16.07 26.45
CA ASP A 120 -7.34 15.20 27.53
C ASP A 120 -8.14 13.89 27.60
N ARG A 121 -9.48 13.96 27.50
CA ARG A 121 -10.34 12.77 27.46
C ARG A 121 -10.07 11.90 26.22
N CYS A 122 -10.01 12.49 25.04
CA CYS A 122 -9.81 11.76 23.78
C CYS A 122 -8.44 11.08 23.71
N LEU A 123 -7.39 11.73 24.22
CA LEU A 123 -6.04 11.18 24.29
C LEU A 123 -5.87 10.12 25.40
N LEU A 124 -6.73 10.14 26.43
CA LEU A 124 -6.76 9.09 27.46
C LEU A 124 -7.39 7.80 26.92
N SER A 125 -8.46 7.92 26.14
CA SER A 125 -9.16 6.79 25.55
C SER A 125 -8.20 5.99 24.66
N LYS A 126 -8.12 4.68 24.86
CA LYS A 126 -7.29 3.78 24.05
C LYS A 126 -8.12 2.53 23.75
N THR A 127 -8.36 2.30 22.47
CA THR A 127 -8.90 1.03 21.99
C THR A 127 -7.75 0.06 21.82
N ASP A 128 -7.89 -1.19 22.24
CA ASP A 128 -6.81 -2.16 22.09
C ASP A 128 -6.80 -2.75 20.67
N HIS A 129 -5.87 -2.27 19.83
CA HIS A 129 -5.81 -2.61 18.40
C HIS A 129 -4.73 -3.63 18.08
N ASP A 130 -5.06 -4.69 17.34
CA ASP A 130 -4.12 -5.72 16.89
C ASP A 130 -3.61 -5.53 15.45
N ASN A 131 -3.93 -4.39 14.84
CA ASN A 131 -3.57 -3.98 13.49
C ASN A 131 -2.83 -2.62 13.48
N HIS A 132 -2.69 -2.00 12.32
CA HIS A 132 -1.98 -0.71 12.14
C HIS A 132 -2.53 0.44 12.99
N PHE A 133 -3.80 0.40 13.44
CA PHE A 133 -4.36 1.43 14.32
C PHE A 133 -3.61 1.55 15.65
N GLN A 134 -2.84 0.52 16.05
CA GLN A 134 -1.97 0.61 17.21
C GLN A 134 -0.89 1.69 17.07
N ALA A 135 -0.47 2.04 15.83
CA ALA A 135 0.42 3.17 15.59
C ALA A 135 -0.21 4.51 16.02
N PHE A 136 -1.53 4.65 15.89
CA PHE A 136 -2.27 5.83 16.30
C PHE A 136 -2.36 5.95 17.83
N ASN A 137 -2.55 4.83 18.55
CA ASN A 137 -2.44 4.80 20.01
C ASN A 137 -1.06 5.24 20.52
N ILE A 138 0.00 4.90 19.81
CA ILE A 138 1.36 5.33 20.15
C ILE A 138 1.46 6.86 20.02
N ALA A 139 0.98 7.46 18.93
CA ALA A 139 0.96 8.92 18.76
C ALA A 139 0.13 9.65 19.84
N LYS A 140 -1.04 9.11 20.21
CA LYS A 140 -1.84 9.64 21.32
C LYS A 140 -1.08 9.60 22.64
N SER A 141 -0.36 8.50 22.91
CA SER A 141 0.48 8.34 24.11
C SER A 141 1.64 9.35 24.14
N VAL A 142 2.30 9.57 23.00
CA VAL A 142 3.34 10.59 22.82
C VAL A 142 2.81 11.98 23.19
N ALA A 143 1.67 12.38 22.62
CA ALA A 143 1.10 13.69 22.84
C ALA A 143 0.65 13.88 24.28
N ARG A 144 -0.03 12.88 24.87
CA ARG A 144 -0.48 12.93 26.25
C ARG A 144 0.67 13.16 27.22
N PHE A 145 1.77 12.43 27.06
CA PHE A 145 2.95 12.62 27.90
C PHE A 145 3.62 13.96 27.64
N SER A 146 3.85 14.32 26.38
CA SER A 146 4.59 15.53 26.02
C SER A 146 3.89 16.80 26.50
N PHE A 147 2.56 16.87 26.40
CA PHE A 147 1.78 17.99 26.96
C PHE A 147 1.59 17.93 28.49
N GLY A 148 2.17 16.95 29.19
CA GLY A 148 2.01 16.82 30.64
C GLY A 148 0.57 16.53 31.08
N LEU A 149 -0.24 15.91 30.21
CA LEU A 149 -1.58 15.40 30.53
C LEU A 149 -1.53 14.08 31.32
N THR A 150 -0.34 13.50 31.44
CA THR A 150 -0.03 12.38 32.32
C THR A 150 1.36 12.57 32.94
N LYS A 151 1.53 12.12 34.19
CA LYS A 151 2.85 12.07 34.83
C LYS A 151 3.69 10.88 34.38
N LYS A 152 3.04 9.82 33.87
CA LYS A 152 3.70 8.57 33.48
C LYS A 152 3.73 8.45 31.96
N ASP A 153 4.93 8.28 31.42
CA ASP A 153 5.17 7.94 30.02
C ASP A 153 4.90 6.44 29.80
N ASP A 154 3.80 6.11 29.14
CA ASP A 154 3.44 4.74 28.79
C ASP A 154 3.71 4.39 27.32
N THR A 155 4.21 5.35 26.52
CA THR A 155 4.51 5.18 25.09
C THR A 155 5.40 3.96 24.85
N GLY A 156 6.41 3.75 25.70
CA GLY A 156 7.30 2.61 25.59
C GLY A 156 6.58 1.26 25.70
N LYS A 157 5.57 1.16 26.56
CA LYS A 157 4.75 -0.05 26.74
C LYS A 157 3.85 -0.28 25.53
N VAL A 158 3.24 0.78 24.99
CA VAL A 158 2.36 0.68 23.81
C VAL A 158 3.16 0.24 22.57
N ILE A 159 4.41 0.71 22.42
CA ILE A 159 5.35 0.23 21.39
C ILE A 159 5.72 -1.24 21.60
N ASP A 160 5.96 -1.65 22.86
CA ASP A 160 6.25 -3.06 23.13
C ASP A 160 5.08 -3.95 22.73
N GLN A 161 3.84 -3.59 23.10
CA GLN A 161 2.65 -4.32 22.67
C GLN A 161 2.50 -4.41 21.14
N PHE A 162 2.79 -3.33 20.41
CA PHE A 162 2.76 -3.36 18.95
C PHE A 162 3.75 -4.38 18.38
N VAL A 163 4.97 -4.40 18.91
CA VAL A 163 6.02 -5.32 18.45
C VAL A 163 5.71 -6.76 18.86
N ASP A 164 5.29 -6.98 20.09
CA ASP A 164 4.99 -8.31 20.63
C ASP A 164 3.87 -8.96 19.79
N ARG A 165 2.86 -8.18 19.36
CA ARG A 165 1.80 -8.63 18.44
C ARG A 165 2.30 -9.02 17.05
N ILE A 166 3.31 -8.33 16.52
CA ILE A 166 3.93 -8.71 15.24
C ILE A 166 4.62 -10.08 15.40
N GLU A 167 5.31 -10.30 16.51
CA GLU A 167 5.99 -11.57 16.79
C GLU A 167 4.99 -12.72 17.02
N GLU A 168 3.83 -12.44 17.63
CA GLU A 168 2.75 -13.42 17.83
C GLU A 168 2.09 -13.86 16.52
N ASN A 169 1.97 -12.95 15.53
CA ASN A 169 1.15 -13.16 14.33
C ASN A 169 1.95 -13.31 13.03
N SER A 170 3.27 -13.29 13.10
CA SER A 170 4.13 -13.43 11.91
C SER A 170 5.50 -14.00 12.27
N SER A 171 5.77 -15.22 11.77
CA SER A 171 7.07 -15.87 11.96
C SER A 171 8.27 -15.08 11.40
N ALA A 172 8.04 -14.19 10.43
CA ALA A 172 9.10 -13.40 9.80
C ALA A 172 9.07 -11.93 10.21
N GLY A 173 8.35 -11.53 11.26
CA GLY A 173 8.25 -10.17 11.76
C GLY A 173 7.74 -9.10 10.77
N PHE A 174 6.73 -9.42 9.97
CA PHE A 174 5.93 -8.46 9.20
C PHE A 174 4.61 -8.20 9.92
N CYS A 175 4.08 -6.99 9.82
CA CYS A 175 2.80 -6.64 10.40
C CYS A 175 1.66 -7.36 9.65
N ASN A 176 0.94 -8.22 10.38
CA ASN A 176 -0.32 -8.77 9.94
C ASN A 176 -1.43 -7.81 10.38
N ASP A 177 -2.05 -7.15 9.42
CA ASP A 177 -3.08 -6.14 9.65
C ASP A 177 -4.48 -6.74 9.89
N ASP A 178 -4.60 -8.06 9.78
CA ASP A 178 -5.81 -8.82 10.07
C ASP A 178 -5.45 -10.14 10.77
N PRO A 179 -4.98 -10.08 12.03
CA PRO A 179 -4.49 -11.26 12.75
C PRO A 179 -5.59 -12.27 13.10
N LYS A 180 -6.87 -11.84 13.08
CA LYS A 180 -8.02 -12.70 13.37
C LYS A 180 -8.44 -13.53 12.16
N SER A 181 -8.12 -13.08 10.95
CA SER A 181 -8.42 -13.80 9.72
C SER A 181 -7.59 -15.08 9.56
N PRO A 182 -8.18 -16.15 8.98
CA PRO A 182 -7.47 -17.39 8.70
C PRO A 182 -6.31 -17.21 7.73
N CYS A 183 -6.25 -16.13 6.94
CA CYS A 183 -5.17 -15.87 5.97
C CYS A 183 -4.28 -14.68 6.36
N GLY A 184 -4.75 -13.71 7.14
CA GLY A 184 -3.91 -12.55 7.53
C GLY A 184 -3.54 -11.64 6.36
N THR A 185 -3.42 -10.34 6.63
CA THR A 185 -3.25 -9.32 5.58
C THR A 185 -1.91 -8.62 5.76
N PHE A 186 -1.02 -8.74 4.78
CA PHE A 186 0.33 -8.15 4.83
C PHE A 186 0.49 -7.16 3.68
N ASP A 187 0.12 -5.91 3.91
CA ASP A 187 0.11 -4.87 2.89
C ASP A 187 0.81 -3.59 3.36
N LEU A 188 0.51 -2.49 2.66
CA LEU A 188 1.12 -1.18 2.85
C LEU A 188 0.90 -0.60 4.27
N TYR A 189 -0.12 -1.04 5.01
CA TYR A 189 -0.41 -0.55 6.36
C TYR A 189 0.65 -0.95 7.39
N GLY A 190 1.36 -2.06 7.14
CA GLY A 190 2.55 -2.40 7.91
C GLY A 190 3.66 -1.36 7.76
N VAL A 191 3.88 -0.86 6.54
CA VAL A 191 4.86 0.20 6.24
C VAL A 191 4.43 1.53 6.88
N LEU A 192 3.15 1.90 6.74
CA LEU A 192 2.57 3.09 7.36
C LEU A 192 2.86 3.13 8.87
N SER A 193 2.64 2.01 9.55
CA SER A 193 2.81 1.91 11.01
C SER A 193 4.21 2.34 11.46
N PHE A 194 5.26 1.86 10.81
CA PHE A 194 6.64 2.24 11.16
C PHE A 194 6.95 3.71 10.84
N ILE A 195 6.49 4.20 9.69
CA ILE A 195 6.64 5.61 9.30
C ILE A 195 6.00 6.54 10.34
N PHE A 196 4.79 6.19 10.76
CA PHE A 196 3.98 7.00 11.68
C PHE A 196 4.53 6.95 13.10
N ILE A 197 4.88 5.76 13.62
CA ILE A 197 5.52 5.60 14.94
C ILE A 197 6.84 6.36 15.02
N ARG A 198 7.67 6.29 13.96
CA ARG A 198 8.93 7.04 13.90
C ARG A 198 8.68 8.54 13.93
N GLN A 199 7.68 9.05 13.20
CA GLN A 199 7.28 10.46 13.25
C GLN A 199 6.83 10.88 14.66
N ALA A 200 6.00 10.06 15.31
CA ALA A 200 5.55 10.31 16.69
C ALA A 200 6.74 10.39 17.66
N LEU A 201 7.67 9.43 17.61
CA LEU A 201 8.88 9.44 18.46
C LEU A 201 9.78 10.66 18.22
N GLN A 202 9.79 11.21 16.99
CA GLN A 202 10.55 12.43 16.67
C GLN A 202 9.92 13.71 17.25
N LEU A 203 8.66 13.64 17.67
CA LEU A 203 7.91 14.72 18.31
C LEU A 203 7.79 14.55 19.84
N HIS A 204 8.32 13.46 20.38
CA HIS A 204 8.22 13.12 21.79
C HIS A 204 9.09 14.03 22.68
N ALA A 205 8.54 14.53 23.79
CA ALA A 205 9.29 15.38 24.73
C ALA A 205 10.45 14.62 25.42
N ASN A 206 10.25 13.35 25.77
CA ASN A 206 11.31 12.46 26.27
C ASN A 206 12.21 11.94 25.13
N VAL A 207 13.32 12.63 24.88
CA VAL A 207 14.30 12.27 23.84
C VAL A 207 14.94 10.89 24.07
N HIS A 208 15.12 10.47 25.33
CA HIS A 208 15.75 9.18 25.65
C HIS A 208 14.86 7.98 25.29
N LEU A 209 13.54 8.15 25.28
CA LEU A 209 12.63 7.07 24.87
C LEU A 209 12.87 6.68 23.41
N LYS A 210 13.04 7.69 22.53
CA LYS A 210 13.31 7.49 21.11
C LYS A 210 14.58 6.65 20.93
N ASP A 211 15.69 7.05 21.56
CA ASP A 211 16.97 6.35 21.43
C ASP A 211 16.89 4.88 21.90
N ARG A 212 16.07 4.61 22.93
CA ARG A 212 15.82 3.27 23.43
C ARG A 212 14.92 2.42 22.52
N LYS A 213 13.90 3.00 21.88
CA LYS A 213 12.87 2.25 21.13
C LYS A 213 13.12 2.13 19.63
N LEU A 214 13.85 3.06 19.01
CA LEU A 214 14.19 2.98 17.59
C LEU A 214 14.95 1.69 17.22
N PRO A 215 15.92 1.19 18.00
CA PRO A 215 16.57 -0.08 17.70
C PRO A 215 15.61 -1.28 17.67
N LYS A 216 14.59 -1.30 18.54
CA LYS A 216 13.55 -2.36 18.55
C LYS A 216 12.63 -2.25 17.34
N LEU A 217 12.27 -1.04 16.90
CA LEU A 217 11.45 -0.86 15.69
C LEU A 217 12.23 -1.19 14.41
N ARG A 218 13.53 -0.87 14.38
CA ARG A 218 14.44 -1.13 13.27
C ARG A 218 14.44 -2.60 12.83
N THR A 219 14.38 -3.54 13.77
CA THR A 219 14.42 -4.99 13.46
C THR A 219 13.25 -5.45 12.58
N PHE A 220 12.14 -4.73 12.60
CA PHE A 220 10.94 -4.99 11.79
C PHE A 220 10.92 -4.08 10.55
N ALA A 221 11.17 -2.78 10.71
CA ALA A 221 11.17 -1.82 9.61
C ALA A 221 12.22 -2.15 8.52
N GLU A 222 13.39 -2.67 8.91
CA GLU A 222 14.41 -3.11 7.95
C GLU A 222 13.93 -4.21 7.00
N LYS A 223 12.95 -5.03 7.41
CA LYS A 223 12.44 -6.12 6.58
C LYS A 223 11.70 -5.56 5.37
N TYR A 224 10.90 -4.51 5.57
CA TYR A 224 10.26 -3.75 4.50
C TYR A 224 11.29 -3.03 3.63
N LEU A 225 12.25 -2.33 4.24
CA LEU A 225 13.32 -1.65 3.50
C LEU A 225 14.05 -2.59 2.53
N LYS A 226 14.40 -3.80 2.99
CA LYS A 226 15.11 -4.82 2.20
C LYS A 226 14.31 -5.33 0.99
N MET A 227 13.00 -5.09 0.91
CA MET A 227 12.20 -5.46 -0.26
C MET A 227 12.18 -4.34 -1.31
N LEU A 228 12.23 -3.07 -0.91
CA LEU A 228 11.95 -1.92 -1.78
C LEU A 228 12.80 -1.87 -3.06
N PRO A 229 14.14 -2.09 -3.03
CA PRO A 229 14.92 -2.06 -4.26
C PRO A 229 14.52 -3.15 -5.26
N ASP A 230 14.06 -4.31 -4.79
CA ASP A 230 13.63 -5.41 -5.65
C ASP A 230 12.17 -5.25 -6.13
N MET A 231 11.35 -4.51 -5.38
CA MET A 231 9.96 -4.20 -5.73
C MET A 231 9.84 -3.04 -6.73
N THR A 232 10.74 -2.07 -6.63
CA THR A 232 10.66 -0.83 -7.42
C THR A 232 11.02 -1.10 -8.87
N ARG A 233 10.05 -0.88 -9.75
CA ARG A 233 10.19 -1.07 -11.20
C ARG A 233 11.18 -0.08 -11.81
N GLN A 234 11.55 -0.34 -13.07
CA GLN A 234 12.44 0.54 -13.84
C GLN A 234 11.87 1.94 -14.07
N ASP A 235 10.55 2.04 -14.29
CA ASP A 235 9.84 3.31 -14.40
C ASP A 235 9.64 4.01 -13.05
N GLY A 236 9.86 3.30 -11.93
CA GLY A 236 9.74 3.82 -10.58
C GLY A 236 8.43 3.50 -9.87
N LEU A 237 7.57 2.66 -10.45
CA LEU A 237 6.43 2.11 -9.70
C LEU A 237 6.93 1.30 -8.49
N GLY A 238 6.46 1.62 -7.28
CA GLY A 238 6.87 1.03 -6.02
C GLY A 238 5.96 -0.12 -5.58
N TRP A 239 5.31 0.02 -4.44
CA TRP A 239 4.40 -0.99 -3.88
C TRP A 239 3.11 -1.08 -4.69
N ASN A 240 2.76 -2.28 -5.18
CA ASN A 240 1.70 -2.46 -6.19
C ASN A 240 0.76 -3.66 -5.94
N TYR A 241 0.56 -4.07 -4.70
CA TYR A 241 -0.48 -5.01 -4.28
C TYR A 241 -1.00 -4.59 -2.90
N GLY A 242 -2.15 -5.11 -2.48
CA GLY A 242 -2.70 -4.75 -1.18
C GLY A 242 -3.68 -3.57 -1.24
N ARG A 243 -4.29 -3.29 -0.09
CA ARG A 243 -5.11 -2.08 0.07
C ARG A 243 -4.26 -0.84 -0.10
N SER A 244 -4.88 0.23 -0.61
CA SER A 244 -4.32 1.58 -0.56
C SER A 244 -3.02 1.78 -1.35
N VAL A 245 -2.83 1.04 -2.44
CA VAL A 245 -1.73 1.25 -3.40
C VAL A 245 -1.97 2.49 -4.27
N GLY A 246 -1.12 2.69 -5.27
CA GLY A 246 -1.09 3.92 -6.07
C GLY A 246 -0.25 5.01 -5.40
N ALA A 247 -0.78 6.21 -5.23
CA ALA A 247 -0.06 7.34 -4.66
C ALA A 247 0.51 7.05 -3.26
N TYR A 248 -0.26 6.44 -2.37
CA TYR A 248 0.21 6.09 -1.02
C TYR A 248 1.30 5.01 -1.05
N GLY A 249 1.23 4.07 -2.01
CA GLY A 249 2.29 3.10 -2.26
C GLY A 249 3.63 3.76 -2.58
N GLN A 250 3.61 4.90 -3.28
CA GLN A 250 4.80 5.72 -3.52
C GLN A 250 5.23 6.50 -2.28
N LEU A 251 4.29 7.24 -1.67
CA LEU A 251 4.56 8.09 -0.51
C LEU A 251 5.21 7.30 0.64
N HIS A 252 4.72 6.10 0.91
CA HIS A 252 5.24 5.26 2.00
C HIS A 252 6.61 4.64 1.66
N CYS A 253 6.82 4.17 0.42
CA CYS A 253 8.14 3.68 -0.02
C CYS A 253 9.22 4.77 0.12
N ILE A 254 8.94 5.98 -0.37
CA ILE A 254 9.86 7.13 -0.30
C ILE A 254 10.15 7.49 1.17
N SER A 255 9.10 7.60 1.98
CA SER A 255 9.20 7.94 3.41
C SER A 255 10.06 6.94 4.18
N LEU A 256 9.83 5.64 3.98
CA LEU A 256 10.58 4.60 4.68
C LEU A 256 12.07 4.65 4.31
N ILE A 257 12.42 4.85 3.03
CA ILE A 257 13.82 4.98 2.59
C ILE A 257 14.49 6.19 3.23
N LEU A 258 13.84 7.36 3.20
CA LEU A 258 14.42 8.58 3.77
C LEU A 258 14.59 8.48 5.29
N GLN A 259 13.60 7.93 6.00
CA GLN A 259 13.72 7.68 7.43
C GLN A 259 14.84 6.67 7.73
N GLY A 260 14.91 5.57 6.97
CA GLY A 260 15.96 4.56 7.10
C GLY A 260 17.36 5.08 6.82
N MET A 261 17.54 5.99 5.86
CA MET A 261 18.82 6.67 5.62
C MET A 261 19.18 7.59 6.79
N ARG A 262 18.22 8.42 7.25
CA ARG A 262 18.44 9.36 8.34
C ARG A 262 18.83 8.68 9.65
N ASP A 263 18.21 7.55 9.94
CA ASP A 263 18.37 6.80 11.19
C ASP A 263 19.38 5.63 11.04
N GLN A 264 20.10 5.55 9.92
CA GLN A 264 21.18 4.57 9.65
C GLN A 264 20.73 3.09 9.69
N TRP A 265 19.51 2.82 9.21
CA TRP A 265 18.99 1.47 9.02
C TRP A 265 19.47 0.83 7.71
N ILE A 266 19.95 1.66 6.77
CA ILE A 266 20.56 1.22 5.52
C ILE A 266 22.08 1.18 5.70
N ALA A 267 22.67 0.03 5.43
CA ALA A 267 24.12 -0.16 5.51
C ALA A 267 24.85 0.77 4.50
N PRO A 268 26.00 1.37 4.87
CA PRO A 268 26.70 2.36 4.04
C PRO A 268 26.96 1.90 2.59
N GLU A 269 27.33 0.64 2.40
CA GLU A 269 27.61 0.05 1.09
C GLU A 269 26.38 -0.09 0.19
N LYS A 270 25.17 -0.01 0.76
CA LYS A 270 23.90 -0.07 0.01
C LYS A 270 23.29 1.30 -0.27
N ILE A 271 23.86 2.39 0.25
CA ILE A 271 23.29 3.72 0.11
C ILE A 271 23.04 4.10 -1.35
N SER A 272 23.98 3.82 -2.26
CA SER A 272 23.80 4.09 -3.70
C SER A 272 22.60 3.37 -4.31
N LEU A 273 22.36 2.11 -3.92
CA LEU A 273 21.19 1.34 -4.38
C LEU A 273 19.88 1.99 -3.93
N TYR A 274 19.82 2.45 -2.68
CA TYR A 274 18.62 3.10 -2.15
C TYR A 274 18.44 4.53 -2.67
N LEU A 275 19.51 5.27 -2.96
CA LEU A 275 19.43 6.59 -3.60
C LEU A 275 18.90 6.49 -5.04
N ASP A 276 19.32 5.49 -5.80
CA ASP A 276 18.76 5.20 -7.14
C ASP A 276 17.29 4.79 -7.04
N THR A 277 16.94 3.93 -6.07
CA THR A 277 15.56 3.51 -5.81
C THR A 277 14.69 4.72 -5.44
N LEU A 278 15.15 5.57 -4.53
CA LEU A 278 14.48 6.81 -4.11
C LEU A 278 14.24 7.76 -5.28
N ARG A 279 15.25 7.96 -6.13
CA ARG A 279 15.16 8.82 -7.31
C ARG A 279 14.06 8.33 -8.26
N ARG A 280 14.01 7.02 -8.56
CA ARG A 280 12.96 6.44 -9.42
C ARG A 280 11.57 6.58 -8.80
N LEU A 281 11.41 6.21 -7.54
CA LEU A 281 10.13 6.34 -6.82
C LEU A 281 9.61 7.78 -6.84
N PHE A 282 10.48 8.75 -6.53
CA PHE A 282 10.10 10.14 -6.53
C PHE A 282 9.78 10.67 -7.92
N GLN A 283 10.56 10.30 -8.94
CA GLN A 283 10.28 10.68 -10.33
C GLN A 283 8.92 10.15 -10.80
N TYR A 284 8.62 8.89 -10.50
CA TYR A 284 7.31 8.30 -10.80
C TYR A 284 6.19 9.03 -10.05
N PHE A 285 6.37 9.28 -8.75
CA PHE A 285 5.40 10.05 -7.95
C PHE A 285 5.13 11.44 -8.53
N PHE A 286 6.19 12.18 -8.83
CA PHE A 286 6.13 13.55 -9.32
C PHE A 286 5.44 13.67 -10.68
N VAL A 287 5.68 12.73 -11.59
CA VAL A 287 5.07 12.78 -12.92
C VAL A 287 3.68 12.15 -12.96
N THR A 288 3.46 11.09 -12.18
CA THR A 288 2.23 10.28 -12.27
C THR A 288 1.13 10.81 -11.36
N TYR A 289 1.44 11.33 -10.18
CA TYR A 289 0.41 11.69 -9.19
C TYR A 289 0.31 13.18 -8.90
N ILE A 290 1.26 14.01 -9.33
CA ILE A 290 1.21 15.46 -9.11
C ILE A 290 0.83 16.17 -10.41
N ASP A 291 -0.23 16.96 -10.36
CA ASP A 291 -0.51 17.97 -11.36
C ASP A 291 0.45 19.15 -11.15
N GLN A 292 1.43 19.28 -12.03
CA GLN A 292 2.48 20.30 -11.91
C GLN A 292 1.96 21.71 -12.22
N GLU A 293 0.85 21.84 -12.94
CA GLU A 293 0.25 23.14 -13.28
C GLU A 293 -0.63 23.64 -12.14
N LYS A 294 -1.47 22.75 -11.60
CA LYS A 294 -2.40 23.11 -10.53
C LYS A 294 -1.76 23.02 -9.15
N GLY A 295 -0.77 22.14 -8.97
CA GLY A 295 -0.16 21.89 -7.67
C GLY A 295 -0.95 20.94 -6.78
N ASP A 296 -1.73 20.02 -7.38
CA ASP A 296 -2.61 19.10 -6.66
C ASP A 296 -2.18 17.63 -6.86
N LEU A 297 -2.42 16.81 -5.84
CA LEU A 297 -2.28 15.36 -5.94
C LEU A 297 -3.53 14.78 -6.62
N VAL A 298 -3.33 14.12 -7.74
CA VAL A 298 -4.38 13.49 -8.54
C VAL A 298 -4.40 12.00 -8.20
N ILE A 299 -5.33 11.60 -7.33
CA ILE A 299 -5.57 10.19 -6.95
C ILE A 299 -6.85 9.61 -7.56
N ARG A 300 -7.68 10.49 -8.12
CA ARG A 300 -8.91 10.18 -8.83
C ARG A 300 -9.11 11.18 -9.95
N ASP A 301 -9.57 10.68 -11.08
CA ASP A 301 -9.98 11.45 -12.25
C ASP A 301 -10.85 10.55 -13.14
N ASN A 302 -10.92 10.85 -14.44
CA ASN A 302 -11.69 10.08 -15.40
C ASN A 302 -11.07 8.71 -15.73
N GLU A 303 -9.79 8.50 -15.47
CA GLU A 303 -9.05 7.30 -15.88
C GLU A 303 -8.65 6.42 -14.70
N ARG A 304 -8.33 7.00 -13.53
CA ARG A 304 -7.90 6.26 -12.34
C ARG A 304 -8.77 6.48 -11.11
N ASN A 305 -8.64 5.55 -10.16
CA ASN A 305 -9.33 5.60 -8.88
C ASN A 305 -8.44 5.09 -7.72
N THR A 306 -8.90 5.22 -6.49
CA THR A 306 -8.29 4.64 -5.28
C THR A 306 -9.36 4.20 -4.28
N VAL A 307 -8.96 3.63 -3.14
CA VAL A 307 -9.88 3.18 -2.09
C VAL A 307 -10.75 4.32 -1.55
N PRO A 308 -12.04 4.12 -1.25
CA PRO A 308 -12.95 5.20 -0.86
C PRO A 308 -12.46 5.98 0.36
N ASN A 309 -11.74 5.29 1.25
CA ASN A 309 -11.17 5.88 2.45
C ASN A 309 -10.06 6.91 2.20
N HIS A 310 -9.54 7.02 0.98
CA HIS A 310 -8.56 8.03 0.62
C HIS A 310 -9.22 9.13 -0.20
N THR A 311 -9.72 10.18 0.44
CA THR A 311 -10.30 11.35 -0.24
C THR A 311 -9.21 12.22 -0.85
N THR A 312 -9.56 12.98 -1.87
CA THR A 312 -8.65 13.92 -2.54
C THR A 312 -8.15 14.98 -1.56
N ARG A 313 -9.00 15.50 -0.67
CA ARG A 313 -8.59 16.49 0.34
C ARG A 313 -7.58 15.94 1.34
N MET A 314 -7.86 14.74 1.88
CA MET A 314 -6.95 14.06 2.79
C MET A 314 -5.61 13.76 2.12
N ALA A 315 -5.64 13.27 0.88
CA ALA A 315 -4.44 12.91 0.15
C ALA A 315 -3.55 14.11 -0.18
N ASN A 316 -4.13 15.28 -0.46
CA ASN A 316 -3.38 16.53 -0.63
C ASN A 316 -2.69 16.98 0.67
N PHE A 317 -3.40 16.93 1.81
CA PHE A 317 -2.79 17.21 3.12
C PHE A 317 -1.67 16.21 3.46
N ASP A 318 -1.89 14.92 3.22
CA ASP A 318 -0.87 13.90 3.45
C ASP A 318 0.34 14.06 2.53
N ALA A 319 0.14 14.37 1.25
CA ALA A 319 1.24 14.65 0.34
C ALA A 319 2.07 15.86 0.80
N ALA A 320 1.42 16.98 1.15
CA ALA A 320 2.11 18.15 1.69
C ALA A 320 2.92 17.80 2.96
N ARG A 321 2.31 17.05 3.89
CA ARG A 321 2.97 16.54 5.09
C ARG A 321 4.22 15.72 4.75
N TYR A 322 4.11 14.74 3.86
CA TYR A 322 5.22 13.88 3.47
C TYR A 322 6.32 14.68 2.80
N LEU A 323 5.99 15.59 1.89
CA LEU A 323 6.96 16.45 1.19
C LEU A 323 7.73 17.36 2.16
N CYS A 324 7.06 17.96 3.16
CA CYS A 324 7.71 18.69 4.25
C CYS A 324 8.68 17.81 5.03
N GLN A 325 8.24 16.59 5.39
CA GLN A 325 9.09 15.62 6.08
C GLN A 325 10.30 15.23 5.22
N TRP A 326 10.10 14.95 3.93
CA TRP A 326 11.17 14.55 3.00
C TRP A 326 12.18 15.67 2.81
N SER A 327 11.72 16.92 2.68
CA SER A 327 12.58 18.09 2.61
C SER A 327 13.52 18.16 3.83
N ARG A 328 12.97 18.03 5.04
CA ARG A 328 13.75 18.02 6.29
C ARG A 328 14.71 16.83 6.40
N LEU A 329 14.25 15.63 6.07
CA LEU A 329 15.09 14.43 6.10
C LEU A 329 16.26 14.56 5.10
N ALA A 330 15.98 15.02 3.88
CA ALA A 330 16.97 15.23 2.83
C ALA A 330 18.06 16.22 3.23
N LYS A 331 17.70 17.35 3.87
CA LYS A 331 18.66 18.33 4.40
C LYS A 331 19.64 17.70 5.39
N VAL A 332 19.16 16.79 6.24
CA VAL A 332 20.00 16.14 7.25
C VAL A 332 20.82 14.98 6.71
N ILE A 333 20.28 14.23 5.74
CA ILE A 333 21.01 13.14 5.07
C ILE A 333 22.19 13.71 4.26
N GLY A 334 21.98 14.84 3.55
CA GLY A 334 23.02 15.47 2.72
C GLY A 334 23.38 14.65 1.46
N GLY A 335 24.39 15.10 0.70
CA GLY A 335 24.86 14.42 -0.51
C GLY A 335 24.02 14.69 -1.78
N SER A 336 24.11 13.81 -2.78
CA SER A 336 23.47 13.95 -4.10
C SER A 336 22.57 12.74 -4.45
N LEU A 337 21.49 12.99 -5.19
CA LEU A 337 20.67 11.92 -5.80
C LEU A 337 21.28 11.39 -7.12
N GLY A 338 22.24 12.11 -7.69
CA GLY A 338 22.96 11.70 -8.88
C GLY A 338 23.96 10.60 -8.55
N VAL A 339 23.47 9.40 -8.26
CA VAL A 339 24.29 8.20 -8.05
C VAL A 339 24.30 7.34 -9.31
N PRO A 340 25.44 6.71 -9.66
CA PRO A 340 25.49 5.79 -10.76
C PRO A 340 24.55 4.59 -10.50
N PRO A 341 23.97 3.99 -11.55
CA PRO A 341 23.13 2.81 -11.40
C PRO A 341 23.88 1.71 -10.64
N PRO A 342 23.26 1.08 -9.64
CA PRO A 342 23.91 0.05 -8.84
C PRO A 342 24.23 -1.19 -9.70
N ASN A 343 25.37 -1.81 -9.44
CA ASN A 343 25.71 -3.09 -10.08
C ASN A 343 24.87 -4.22 -9.44
N ARG A 344 23.73 -4.56 -10.08
CA ARG A 344 22.82 -5.63 -9.63
C ARG A 344 22.41 -6.53 -10.81
N SER A 345 22.03 -7.77 -10.50
CA SER A 345 21.46 -8.66 -11.52
C SER A 345 20.16 -8.09 -12.05
N LYS A 346 20.09 -7.97 -13.39
CA LYS A 346 18.90 -7.56 -14.15
C LYS A 346 17.75 -8.55 -14.06
N VAL A 347 18.07 -9.84 -13.90
CA VAL A 347 17.08 -10.92 -13.74
C VAL A 347 17.21 -11.50 -12.34
N ALA A 348 16.11 -11.52 -11.59
CA ALA A 348 16.07 -12.11 -10.25
C ALA A 348 14.64 -12.50 -9.86
N GLY A 349 14.51 -13.54 -9.05
CA GLY A 349 13.26 -13.95 -8.44
C GLY A 349 13.50 -14.43 -7.02
N ARG A 350 12.66 -14.02 -6.06
CA ARG A 350 12.70 -14.54 -4.68
C ARG A 350 11.34 -14.47 -4.01
N PHE A 351 11.07 -15.43 -3.14
CA PHE A 351 9.92 -15.40 -2.25
C PHE A 351 10.31 -14.82 -0.88
N VAL A 352 9.64 -13.75 -0.49
CA VAL A 352 9.76 -13.16 0.84
C VAL A 352 8.66 -13.73 1.72
N ILE A 353 9.04 -14.50 2.73
CA ILE A 353 8.10 -15.08 3.69
C ILE A 353 7.66 -13.98 4.67
N PHE A 354 6.37 -13.83 4.85
CA PHE A 354 5.77 -12.97 5.89
C PHE A 354 5.42 -13.78 7.13
N ASP A 355 4.71 -14.89 6.93
CA ASP A 355 4.36 -15.83 7.98
C ASP A 355 4.45 -17.27 7.48
N LYS A 356 4.93 -18.16 8.34
CA LYS A 356 5.07 -19.59 8.06
C LYS A 356 4.71 -20.38 9.31
N SER A 357 3.63 -21.12 9.20
CA SER A 357 3.15 -22.06 10.20
C SER A 357 2.95 -23.45 9.58
N HIS A 358 2.64 -24.44 10.42
CA HIS A 358 2.28 -25.78 9.94
C HIS A 358 0.97 -25.80 9.11
N LYS A 359 0.12 -24.77 9.23
CA LYS A 359 -1.18 -24.68 8.54
C LYS A 359 -1.15 -23.85 7.27
N LYS A 360 -0.27 -22.86 7.18
CA LYS A 360 -0.26 -21.87 6.10
C LYS A 360 1.07 -21.15 6.02
N GLU A 361 1.39 -20.69 4.81
CA GLU A 361 2.49 -19.82 4.47
C GLU A 361 1.95 -18.62 3.70
N HIS A 362 2.41 -17.43 4.07
CA HIS A 362 2.16 -16.17 3.39
C HIS A 362 3.46 -15.52 2.99
N GLY A 363 3.40 -14.75 1.92
CA GLY A 363 4.57 -14.06 1.44
C GLY A 363 4.32 -13.30 0.15
N LEU A 364 5.42 -12.83 -0.41
CA LEU A 364 5.43 -12.06 -1.64
C LEU A 364 6.52 -12.62 -2.56
N PHE A 365 6.13 -13.08 -3.73
CA PHE A 365 7.09 -13.39 -4.78
C PHE A 365 7.42 -12.12 -5.55
N LEU A 366 8.70 -11.78 -5.55
CA LEU A 366 9.26 -10.65 -6.29
C LEU A 366 9.99 -11.20 -7.50
N TYR A 367 9.64 -10.71 -8.68
CA TYR A 367 10.31 -11.04 -9.92
C TYR A 367 10.70 -9.76 -10.66
N ARG A 368 11.89 -9.81 -11.25
CA ARG A 368 12.33 -8.84 -12.25
C ARG A 368 13.04 -9.52 -13.40
N ASP A 369 12.75 -9.03 -14.60
CA ASP A 369 13.60 -9.12 -15.78
C ASP A 369 13.71 -7.73 -16.40
N GLU A 370 14.75 -7.01 -15.98
CA GLU A 370 15.06 -5.68 -16.46
C GLU A 370 15.42 -5.62 -17.95
N ASN A 371 15.74 -6.74 -18.60
CA ASN A 371 16.02 -6.74 -20.05
C ASN A 371 14.74 -6.69 -20.87
N LEU A 372 13.65 -7.24 -20.32
CA LEU A 372 12.34 -7.29 -20.96
C LEU A 372 11.40 -6.20 -20.42
N GLY A 373 11.88 -5.37 -19.48
CA GLY A 373 11.10 -4.34 -18.82
C GLY A 373 10.09 -4.85 -17.80
N VAL A 374 10.00 -6.17 -17.55
CA VAL A 374 8.93 -6.75 -16.74
C VAL A 374 9.36 -6.93 -15.28
N GLN A 375 8.59 -6.36 -14.36
CA GLN A 375 8.77 -6.53 -12.92
C GLN A 375 7.40 -6.60 -12.24
N TYR A 376 7.18 -7.61 -11.41
CA TYR A 376 5.90 -7.79 -10.73
C TYR A 376 6.03 -8.31 -9.31
N GLN A 377 4.93 -8.09 -8.59
CA GLN A 377 4.70 -8.47 -7.22
C GLN A 377 3.57 -9.49 -7.22
N LEU A 378 3.79 -10.72 -6.73
CA LEU A 378 2.76 -11.75 -6.64
C LEU A 378 2.53 -12.10 -5.17
N PRO A 379 1.44 -11.58 -4.56
CA PRO A 379 1.18 -11.80 -3.14
C PRO A 379 0.51 -13.14 -2.88
N ILE A 380 0.85 -13.77 -1.76
CA ILE A 380 0.11 -14.88 -1.15
C ILE A 380 -0.29 -14.42 0.25
N ILE A 381 -1.37 -13.62 0.32
CA ILE A 381 -1.86 -12.96 1.54
C ILE A 381 -3.39 -12.98 1.55
N GLY A 382 -4.03 -12.86 2.70
CA GLY A 382 -5.48 -12.82 2.86
C GLY A 382 -6.20 -11.78 1.99
N PRO A 383 -7.51 -11.98 1.72
CA PRO A 383 -8.28 -11.14 0.79
C PRO A 383 -8.38 -9.66 1.17
N GLY A 384 -8.22 -9.34 2.46
CA GLY A 384 -8.58 -8.02 2.99
C GLY A 384 -10.09 -7.79 2.96
N GLU A 385 -10.51 -6.68 3.56
CA GLU A 385 -11.90 -6.21 3.52
C GLU A 385 -11.95 -4.76 3.01
N PRO A 386 -12.85 -4.43 2.05
CA PRO A 386 -13.71 -5.35 1.29
C PRO A 386 -12.92 -6.24 0.31
N GLN A 387 -13.55 -7.29 -0.21
CA GLN A 387 -12.94 -8.18 -1.21
C GLN A 387 -12.66 -7.43 -2.52
N SER A 388 -11.43 -7.50 -3.00
CA SER A 388 -11.00 -6.93 -4.29
C SER A 388 -9.95 -7.82 -4.95
N SER A 389 -9.51 -7.45 -6.16
CA SER A 389 -8.40 -8.11 -6.85
C SER A 389 -7.02 -7.75 -6.27
N ASP A 390 -6.94 -6.79 -5.34
CA ASP A 390 -5.67 -6.22 -4.84
C ASP A 390 -4.77 -7.24 -4.15
N ASN A 391 -5.36 -8.31 -3.59
CA ASN A 391 -4.67 -9.32 -2.79
C ASN A 391 -4.62 -10.70 -3.47
N LEU A 392 -5.07 -10.80 -4.72
CA LEU A 392 -5.10 -12.07 -5.45
C LEU A 392 -3.71 -12.58 -5.83
N ALA A 393 -3.50 -13.89 -5.89
CA ALA A 393 -2.20 -14.49 -6.17
C ALA A 393 -1.84 -14.55 -7.67
N PHE A 394 -1.92 -13.41 -8.36
CA PHE A 394 -1.47 -13.24 -9.75
C PHE A 394 -0.32 -12.21 -9.84
N PRO A 395 0.40 -12.12 -10.97
CA PRO A 395 1.45 -11.11 -11.13
C PRO A 395 0.89 -9.68 -11.21
N HIS A 396 0.99 -8.89 -10.13
CA HIS A 396 0.61 -7.47 -10.15
C HIS A 396 1.64 -6.66 -10.92
N CYS A 397 1.24 -6.12 -12.08
CA CYS A 397 2.10 -5.34 -12.96
C CYS A 397 1.29 -4.28 -13.72
N SER A 398 0.95 -3.16 -13.08
CA SER A 398 0.08 -2.16 -13.71
C SER A 398 0.63 -1.67 -15.06
N GLY A 399 -0.27 -1.53 -16.03
CA GLY A 399 0.02 -1.29 -17.45
C GLY A 399 0.27 -2.57 -18.27
N ILE A 400 0.59 -3.71 -17.64
CA ILE A 400 0.74 -5.01 -18.31
C ILE A 400 -0.32 -5.98 -17.81
N PHE A 401 -0.29 -6.33 -16.53
CA PHE A 401 -1.30 -7.14 -15.85
C PHE A 401 -2.08 -6.24 -14.91
N ASP A 402 -3.16 -5.65 -15.44
CA ASP A 402 -4.02 -4.69 -14.74
C ASP A 402 -5.19 -5.37 -14.01
N TRP A 403 -5.82 -4.60 -13.12
CA TRP A 403 -7.05 -4.98 -12.42
C TRP A 403 -7.79 -3.70 -12.00
N PRO A 404 -9.12 -3.76 -11.82
CA PRO A 404 -9.90 -2.62 -11.37
C PRO A 404 -9.73 -2.38 -9.85
N VAL A 405 -9.81 -1.12 -9.45
CA VAL A 405 -9.78 -0.70 -8.04
C VAL A 405 -11.13 -0.98 -7.38
N ASN A 406 -11.13 -1.39 -6.10
CA ASN A 406 -12.34 -1.64 -5.29
C ASN A 406 -13.32 -2.68 -5.87
N LYS A 407 -12.91 -3.43 -6.89
CA LYS A 407 -13.75 -4.42 -7.56
C LYS A 407 -13.04 -5.75 -7.61
N TYR A 408 -13.79 -6.79 -7.26
CA TYR A 408 -13.32 -8.16 -7.35
C TYR A 408 -13.49 -8.70 -8.77
N LEU A 409 -12.42 -9.23 -9.34
CA LEU A 409 -12.40 -10.07 -10.54
C LEU A 409 -11.40 -11.22 -10.31
N PRO A 410 -11.65 -12.44 -10.81
CA PRO A 410 -10.70 -13.54 -10.72
C PRO A 410 -9.60 -13.39 -11.80
N VAL A 411 -8.78 -12.34 -11.66
CA VAL A 411 -7.77 -11.96 -12.65
C VAL A 411 -6.71 -13.05 -12.75
N MET A 412 -6.59 -13.67 -13.91
CA MET A 412 -5.63 -14.75 -14.22
C MET A 412 -5.68 -15.96 -13.27
N LEU A 413 -6.77 -16.13 -12.53
CA LEU A 413 -6.99 -17.23 -11.59
C LEU A 413 -8.31 -17.92 -11.90
N PRO A 414 -8.37 -19.26 -11.96
CA PRO A 414 -9.62 -19.98 -12.17
C PRO A 414 -10.45 -19.99 -10.89
N GLU A 415 -11.55 -19.24 -10.89
CA GLU A 415 -12.59 -19.29 -9.87
C GLU A 415 -13.55 -20.44 -10.18
N LEU A 416 -13.75 -21.34 -9.21
CA LEU A 416 -14.63 -22.50 -9.34
C LEU A 416 -15.83 -22.39 -8.41
N THR A 417 -17.03 -22.63 -8.93
CA THR A 417 -18.28 -22.65 -8.16
C THR A 417 -18.75 -24.09 -7.93
N PHE A 418 -19.08 -24.42 -6.67
CA PHE A 418 -19.64 -25.69 -6.22
C PHE A 418 -20.88 -25.40 -5.34
N GLY A 419 -22.08 -25.42 -5.92
CA GLY A 419 -23.30 -24.94 -5.27
C GLY A 419 -23.13 -23.49 -4.82
N ASP A 420 -23.32 -23.22 -3.53
CA ASP A 420 -23.16 -21.88 -2.94
C ASP A 420 -21.70 -21.53 -2.60
N THR A 421 -20.75 -22.45 -2.84
CA THR A 421 -19.34 -22.24 -2.49
C THR A 421 -18.54 -21.84 -3.72
N VAL A 422 -18.03 -20.61 -3.72
CA VAL A 422 -17.12 -20.10 -4.74
C VAL A 422 -15.70 -20.15 -4.19
N THR A 423 -14.78 -20.73 -4.95
CA THR A 423 -13.38 -20.94 -4.55
C THR A 423 -12.40 -20.33 -5.54
N ILE A 424 -11.23 -19.90 -5.05
CA ILE A 424 -10.18 -19.29 -5.87
C ILE A 424 -8.80 -19.75 -5.39
N PRO A 425 -7.85 -20.11 -6.28
CA PRO A 425 -6.52 -20.56 -5.88
C PRO A 425 -5.60 -19.40 -5.42
N SER A 426 -5.96 -18.74 -4.31
CA SER A 426 -5.31 -17.53 -3.79
C SER A 426 -5.19 -17.51 -2.25
N TYR A 427 -4.62 -16.44 -1.71
CA TYR A 427 -4.62 -16.04 -0.29
C TYR A 427 -3.74 -16.80 0.69
N TYR A 428 -3.51 -18.10 0.48
CA TYR A 428 -2.57 -18.86 1.29
C TYR A 428 -1.91 -19.96 0.48
N GLY A 429 -0.74 -20.40 0.94
CA GLY A 429 -0.05 -21.57 0.40
C GLY A 429 0.47 -22.49 1.49
N LYS A 430 0.87 -23.68 1.08
CA LYS A 430 1.79 -24.59 1.78
C LYS A 430 2.90 -24.97 0.83
N ASN A 431 4.05 -25.34 1.40
CA ASN A 431 5.19 -25.80 0.63
C ASN A 431 5.58 -24.79 -0.46
N CYS A 432 5.55 -23.49 -0.13
CA CYS A 432 5.90 -22.43 -1.06
C CYS A 432 7.38 -22.57 -1.40
N VAL A 433 7.67 -22.85 -2.65
CA VAL A 433 9.02 -23.06 -3.14
C VAL A 433 9.27 -22.21 -4.37
N THR A 434 10.48 -21.68 -4.45
CA THR A 434 10.99 -21.01 -5.64
C THR A 434 12.24 -21.70 -6.12
N GLY A 435 12.45 -21.71 -7.43
CA GLY A 435 13.67 -22.26 -8.00
C GLY A 435 13.90 -21.80 -9.42
N ILE A 436 14.99 -22.31 -10.00
CA ILE A 436 15.32 -22.14 -11.41
C ILE A 436 14.93 -23.44 -12.12
N GLY A 437 14.00 -23.33 -13.06
CA GLY A 437 13.55 -24.40 -13.94
C GLY A 437 14.41 -24.51 -15.21
N LEU A 438 13.86 -25.22 -16.20
CA LEU A 438 14.48 -25.37 -17.51
C LEU A 438 14.67 -24.00 -18.18
N LYS A 439 15.74 -23.87 -18.98
CA LYS A 439 16.12 -22.64 -19.70
C LYS A 439 16.27 -21.40 -18.80
N LYS A 440 16.65 -21.58 -17.53
CA LYS A 440 16.79 -20.50 -16.54
C LYS A 440 15.48 -19.74 -16.24
N SER A 441 14.32 -20.36 -16.50
CA SER A 441 13.04 -19.84 -16.01
C SER A 441 13.02 -19.86 -14.49
N LEU A 442 12.43 -18.84 -13.87
CA LEU A 442 12.16 -18.81 -12.44
C LEU A 442 10.75 -19.32 -12.20
N TYR A 443 10.51 -20.02 -11.09
CA TYR A 443 9.16 -20.45 -10.74
C TYR A 443 8.82 -20.16 -9.28
N LEU A 444 7.53 -20.02 -9.02
CA LEU A 444 6.91 -20.07 -7.71
C LEU A 444 5.89 -21.22 -7.73
N ARG A 445 5.95 -22.12 -6.75
CA ARG A 445 4.97 -23.18 -6.59
C ARG A 445 4.49 -23.22 -5.15
N PHE A 446 3.20 -23.41 -4.96
CA PHE A 446 2.59 -23.63 -3.66
C PHE A 446 1.39 -24.57 -3.77
N GLU A 447 0.97 -25.10 -2.63
CA GLU A 447 -0.17 -26.01 -2.51
C GLU A 447 -1.25 -25.39 -1.63
N GLN A 448 -2.49 -25.67 -1.97
CA GLN A 448 -3.67 -25.41 -1.14
C GLN A 448 -4.31 -26.75 -0.80
N PRO A 449 -3.96 -27.35 0.35
CA PRO A 449 -4.50 -28.64 0.75
C PRO A 449 -6.03 -28.63 0.90
N GLU A 450 -6.59 -27.48 1.28
CA GLU A 450 -8.03 -27.20 1.18
C GLU A 450 -8.24 -26.05 0.18
N LEU A 451 -9.25 -26.14 -0.67
CA LEU A 451 -9.69 -24.98 -1.43
C LEU A 451 -10.11 -23.84 -0.49
N ILE A 452 -10.04 -22.62 -0.97
CA ILE A 452 -10.35 -21.42 -0.22
C ILE A 452 -11.37 -20.59 -0.96
N LYS A 453 -12.29 -20.00 -0.21
CA LYS A 453 -13.33 -19.14 -0.74
C LYS A 453 -12.83 -17.73 -1.03
N THR A 454 -13.61 -16.95 -1.77
CA THR A 454 -13.28 -15.55 -2.09
C THR A 454 -13.20 -14.65 -0.85
N ASP A 455 -13.85 -15.05 0.25
CA ASP A 455 -13.77 -14.39 1.56
C ASP A 455 -12.57 -14.84 2.42
N GLY A 456 -11.72 -15.72 1.91
CA GLY A 456 -10.54 -16.23 2.63
C GLY A 456 -10.84 -17.36 3.61
N THR A 457 -12.10 -17.81 3.76
CA THR A 457 -12.44 -18.97 4.58
C THR A 457 -12.18 -20.28 3.83
N PHE A 458 -11.77 -21.33 4.56
CA PHE A 458 -11.52 -22.64 3.94
C PHE A 458 -12.81 -23.31 3.47
N ALA A 459 -12.81 -23.78 2.22
CA ALA A 459 -13.85 -24.63 1.65
C ALA A 459 -13.57 -26.11 2.01
N ASN A 460 -13.66 -26.40 3.31
CA ASN A 460 -13.29 -27.69 3.89
C ASN A 460 -14.04 -28.85 3.23
N GLY A 461 -13.30 -29.88 2.84
CA GLY A 461 -13.90 -31.13 2.35
C GLY A 461 -14.22 -31.17 0.85
N ILE A 462 -14.01 -30.08 0.12
CA ILE A 462 -14.19 -30.06 -1.35
C ILE A 462 -12.98 -30.69 -2.04
N GLY A 463 -11.79 -30.12 -1.84
CA GLY A 463 -10.63 -30.48 -2.64
C GLY A 463 -9.37 -29.71 -2.29
N SER A 464 -8.39 -29.79 -3.18
CA SER A 464 -7.10 -29.12 -3.09
C SER A 464 -6.70 -28.55 -4.44
N CYS A 465 -5.84 -27.53 -4.45
CA CYS A 465 -5.23 -26.99 -5.67
C CYS A 465 -3.71 -26.92 -5.51
N GLN A 466 -2.96 -27.39 -6.50
CA GLN A 466 -1.54 -27.06 -6.63
C GLN A 466 -1.41 -25.93 -7.65
N VAL A 467 -0.70 -24.87 -7.29
CA VAL A 467 -0.50 -23.69 -8.12
C VAL A 467 0.98 -23.57 -8.47
N GLN A 468 1.29 -23.34 -9.73
CA GLN A 468 2.64 -23.06 -10.18
C GLN A 468 2.63 -21.90 -11.18
N TRP A 469 3.48 -20.91 -10.92
CA TRP A 469 3.80 -19.83 -11.83
C TRP A 469 5.22 -20.02 -12.35
N ASN A 470 5.42 -19.96 -13.67
CA ASN A 470 6.74 -19.99 -14.31
C ASN A 470 6.98 -18.69 -15.09
N PHE A 471 8.22 -18.23 -15.07
CA PHE A 471 8.62 -16.91 -15.55
C PHE A 471 9.96 -16.97 -16.29
N GLY A 472 9.98 -16.65 -17.58
CA GLY A 472 11.22 -16.61 -18.35
C GLY A 472 10.98 -16.50 -19.86
N GLU A 473 12.00 -16.05 -20.59
CA GLU A 473 11.94 -15.86 -22.06
C GLU A 473 10.79 -14.94 -22.50
N GLY A 474 10.41 -13.94 -21.69
CA GLY A 474 9.27 -13.06 -21.97
C GLY A 474 7.90 -13.71 -21.78
N LYS A 475 7.87 -14.94 -21.25
CA LYS A 475 6.67 -15.73 -21.03
C LYS A 475 6.35 -15.85 -19.54
N VAL A 476 5.07 -15.73 -19.22
CA VAL A 476 4.49 -16.08 -17.93
C VAL A 476 3.57 -17.28 -18.14
N GLN A 477 3.69 -18.31 -17.32
CA GLN A 477 2.81 -19.47 -17.35
C GLN A 477 2.18 -19.68 -15.99
N SER A 478 0.88 -19.97 -15.96
CA SER A 478 0.15 -20.39 -14.79
C SER A 478 -0.36 -21.82 -14.97
N GLU A 479 -0.06 -22.70 -14.01
CA GLU A 479 -0.60 -24.06 -13.92
C GLU A 479 -1.40 -24.22 -12.64
N PHE A 480 -2.63 -24.69 -12.77
CA PHE A 480 -3.53 -25.01 -11.67
C PHE A 480 -3.93 -26.48 -11.78
N VAL A 481 -3.66 -27.26 -10.73
CA VAL A 481 -4.00 -28.69 -10.68
C VAL A 481 -4.97 -28.93 -9.53
N PHE A 482 -6.24 -29.09 -9.87
CA PHE A 482 -7.30 -29.35 -8.92
C PHE A 482 -7.50 -30.85 -8.69
N LYS A 483 -7.81 -31.20 -7.44
CA LYS A 483 -8.25 -32.54 -7.02
C LYS A 483 -9.44 -32.38 -6.09
N VAL A 484 -10.41 -33.29 -6.18
CA VAL A 484 -11.58 -33.32 -5.29
C VAL A 484 -11.50 -34.52 -4.35
N LYS A 485 -12.02 -34.35 -3.13
CA LYS A 485 -12.05 -35.42 -2.11
C LYS A 485 -13.16 -36.43 -2.35
N ASN A 486 -14.32 -35.94 -2.79
CA ASN A 486 -15.50 -36.73 -3.13
C ASN A 486 -15.97 -36.37 -4.54
N GLN A 487 -16.78 -37.24 -5.15
CA GLN A 487 -17.40 -36.89 -6.42
C GLN A 487 -18.31 -35.67 -6.22
N ILE A 488 -18.11 -34.63 -7.00
CA ILE A 488 -18.82 -33.36 -6.86
C ILE A 488 -19.07 -32.75 -8.25
N SER A 489 -20.18 -32.02 -8.39
CA SER A 489 -20.44 -31.17 -9.55
C SER A 489 -19.77 -29.83 -9.33
N MET A 490 -18.81 -29.46 -10.18
CA MET A 490 -18.44 -28.06 -10.36
C MET A 490 -19.49 -27.45 -11.28
N ASP A 491 -20.12 -26.36 -10.88
CA ASP A 491 -21.23 -25.78 -11.64
C ASP A 491 -20.74 -24.76 -12.67
N LYS A 492 -19.74 -23.97 -12.31
CA LYS A 492 -19.14 -22.94 -13.18
C LYS A 492 -17.64 -22.80 -12.92
N MET A 493 -16.92 -22.42 -13.97
CA MET A 493 -15.54 -21.91 -13.88
C MET A 493 -15.47 -20.57 -14.61
N ARG A 494 -14.76 -19.59 -14.03
CA ARG A 494 -14.38 -18.38 -14.76
C ARG A 494 -12.98 -17.90 -14.39
N LEU A 495 -12.32 -17.25 -15.35
CA LEU A 495 -11.06 -16.53 -15.18
C LEU A 495 -11.14 -15.24 -15.99
N ALA A 496 -10.64 -14.13 -15.45
CA ALA A 496 -10.66 -12.83 -16.13
C ALA A 496 -9.27 -12.46 -16.67
N LEU A 497 -9.23 -11.94 -17.90
CA LEU A 497 -8.13 -11.15 -18.43
C LEU A 497 -8.57 -9.69 -18.48
N VAL A 498 -7.73 -8.83 -17.93
CA VAL A 498 -8.00 -7.40 -17.85
C VAL A 498 -6.99 -6.67 -18.72
N ILE A 499 -7.50 -5.87 -19.65
CA ILE A 499 -6.70 -5.08 -20.58
C ILE A 499 -6.91 -3.62 -20.22
N GLY A 500 -5.89 -3.03 -19.60
CA GLY A 500 -5.85 -1.62 -19.25
C GLY A 500 -4.74 -0.87 -19.97
N SER A 501 -4.69 0.42 -19.71
CA SER A 501 -3.63 1.33 -20.16
C SER A 501 -3.16 2.19 -18.98
N PRO A 502 -1.91 2.67 -19.00
CA PRO A 502 -1.52 3.76 -18.12
C PRO A 502 -2.28 5.04 -18.49
N HIS A 503 -2.40 5.95 -17.53
CA HIS A 503 -3.07 7.24 -17.71
C HIS A 503 -2.56 7.99 -18.95
N ASP A 504 -3.44 8.64 -19.71
CA ASP A 504 -3.11 9.38 -20.92
C ASP A 504 -2.20 10.60 -20.72
N SER A 505 -2.30 11.28 -19.57
CA SER A 505 -1.54 12.51 -19.30
C SER A 505 -0.56 12.37 -18.15
N TYR A 506 -0.96 11.75 -17.04
CA TYR A 506 -0.11 11.64 -15.86
C TYR A 506 0.69 10.34 -15.87
N ARG A 507 1.69 10.27 -16.75
CA ARG A 507 2.57 9.11 -16.92
C ARG A 507 3.97 9.52 -17.33
N LEU A 508 4.95 8.65 -17.10
CA LEU A 508 6.27 8.78 -17.71
C LEU A 508 6.22 8.17 -19.12
N GLY A 509 7.02 8.71 -20.05
CA GLY A 509 7.17 8.07 -21.35
C GLY A 509 7.70 6.64 -21.28
N THR A 510 8.45 6.31 -20.22
CA THR A 510 8.95 4.96 -19.92
C THR A 510 7.97 4.10 -19.11
N THR A 511 6.75 4.58 -18.82
CA THR A 511 5.73 3.76 -18.15
C THR A 511 5.38 2.57 -19.04
N LEU A 512 5.34 1.38 -18.46
CA LEU A 512 5.00 0.16 -19.20
C LEU A 512 3.53 0.19 -19.62
N ARG A 513 3.26 -0.28 -20.83
CA ARG A 513 1.92 -0.57 -21.35
C ARG A 513 1.91 -1.85 -22.18
N GLN A 514 0.72 -2.40 -22.39
CA GLN A 514 0.52 -3.43 -23.40
C GLN A 514 0.74 -2.83 -24.80
N GLY A 515 1.56 -3.50 -25.60
CA GLY A 515 1.73 -3.21 -27.02
C GLY A 515 0.54 -3.70 -27.87
N PRO A 516 0.57 -3.49 -29.19
CA PRO A 516 -0.54 -3.81 -30.09
C PRO A 516 -0.99 -5.28 -30.04
N GLU A 517 -0.09 -6.21 -29.73
CA GLU A 517 -0.40 -7.65 -29.66
C GLU A 517 -0.99 -8.07 -28.30
N GLY A 518 -1.05 -7.16 -27.32
CA GLY A 518 -1.67 -7.39 -26.01
C GLY A 518 -0.97 -8.47 -25.19
N LEU A 519 -1.76 -9.26 -24.43
CA LEU A 519 -1.23 -10.30 -23.53
C LEU A 519 -0.87 -11.62 -24.22
N ARG A 520 -1.33 -11.83 -25.47
CA ARG A 520 -1.18 -13.09 -26.23
C ARG A 520 -1.45 -14.34 -25.37
N ALA A 521 -2.59 -14.33 -24.67
CA ALA A 521 -2.96 -15.41 -23.77
C ALA A 521 -3.33 -16.68 -24.57
N ASN A 522 -2.73 -17.81 -24.20
CA ASN A 522 -2.99 -19.11 -24.82
C ASN A 522 -3.35 -20.16 -23.76
N VAL A 523 -4.32 -21.02 -24.08
CA VAL A 523 -4.70 -22.15 -23.24
C VAL A 523 -3.94 -23.38 -23.72
N GLU A 524 -2.99 -23.86 -22.92
CA GLU A 524 -2.15 -25.01 -23.27
C GLU A 524 -2.82 -26.33 -22.88
N VAL A 525 -3.49 -26.34 -21.73
CA VAL A 525 -4.23 -27.49 -21.19
C VAL A 525 -5.49 -26.98 -20.53
N ASP A 526 -6.63 -27.60 -20.83
CA ASP A 526 -7.91 -27.27 -20.23
C ASP A 526 -8.78 -28.51 -20.06
N ASP A 527 -8.71 -29.12 -18.88
CA ASP A 527 -9.59 -30.23 -18.49
C ASP A 527 -11.01 -29.76 -18.11
N PHE A 528 -11.24 -28.44 -18.06
CA PHE A 528 -12.53 -27.84 -17.77
C PHE A 528 -13.35 -27.59 -19.04
N GLN A 529 -12.74 -27.62 -20.23
CA GLN A 529 -13.43 -27.34 -21.50
C GLN A 529 -14.15 -25.97 -21.47
N ALA A 530 -13.45 -24.97 -20.94
CA ALA A 530 -13.89 -23.59 -20.93
C ALA A 530 -13.69 -22.95 -22.31
N ASN A 531 -14.39 -21.86 -22.56
CA ASN A 531 -14.30 -21.11 -23.81
C ASN A 531 -14.06 -19.63 -23.51
N TRP A 532 -13.21 -18.99 -24.32
CA TRP A 532 -13.07 -17.55 -24.28
C TRP A 532 -14.37 -16.89 -24.74
N GLY A 533 -14.90 -16.00 -23.89
CA GLY A 533 -15.97 -15.10 -24.25
C GLY A 533 -15.48 -13.96 -25.15
N SER A 534 -16.43 -13.14 -25.60
CA SER A 534 -16.13 -11.87 -26.26
C SER A 534 -15.51 -10.87 -25.29
N PHE A 535 -14.76 -9.91 -25.83
CA PHE A 535 -14.29 -8.77 -25.05
C PHE A 535 -15.48 -7.90 -24.62
N GLU A 536 -15.54 -7.60 -23.34
CA GLU A 536 -16.45 -6.61 -22.76
C GLU A 536 -15.73 -5.26 -22.72
N THR A 537 -16.25 -4.26 -23.43
CA THR A 537 -15.74 -2.88 -23.33
C THR A 537 -16.24 -2.23 -22.04
N VAL A 538 -15.33 -1.83 -21.18
CA VAL A 538 -15.63 -1.26 -19.85
C VAL A 538 -15.03 0.12 -19.63
N SER A 539 -14.47 0.75 -20.67
CA SER A 539 -13.75 2.04 -20.58
C SER A 539 -14.56 3.16 -19.92
N GLU A 540 -15.86 3.23 -20.21
CA GLU A 540 -16.76 4.26 -19.67
C GLU A 540 -17.37 3.88 -18.32
N ASN A 541 -17.09 2.68 -17.80
CA ASN A 541 -17.63 2.22 -16.54
C ASN A 541 -16.68 2.61 -15.38
N PRO A 542 -17.09 3.51 -14.46
CA PRO A 542 -16.22 3.99 -13.39
C PRO A 542 -15.77 2.90 -12.40
N ASP A 543 -16.49 1.77 -12.33
CA ASP A 543 -16.13 0.63 -11.48
C ASP A 543 -14.90 -0.14 -12.00
N TYR A 544 -14.44 0.14 -13.21
CA TYR A 544 -13.31 -0.55 -13.82
C TYR A 544 -12.02 0.28 -13.86
N LYS A 545 -12.03 1.51 -13.35
CA LYS A 545 -10.81 2.33 -13.26
C LYS A 545 -9.72 1.62 -12.46
N GLY A 546 -8.48 1.71 -12.93
CA GLY A 546 -7.29 1.16 -12.29
C GLY A 546 -6.59 2.18 -11.37
N TYR A 547 -5.49 1.77 -10.73
CA TYR A 547 -4.65 2.67 -9.92
C TYR A 547 -3.73 3.56 -10.78
N ALA A 548 -3.34 3.07 -11.96
CA ALA A 548 -2.36 3.73 -12.84
C ALA A 548 -2.99 4.35 -14.10
N GLY A 549 -4.26 4.06 -14.38
CA GLY A 549 -4.97 4.44 -15.61
C GLY A 549 -6.26 3.63 -15.74
N ASN A 550 -6.85 3.61 -16.94
CA ASN A 550 -8.16 3.02 -17.15
C ASN A 550 -8.10 1.55 -17.60
N VAL A 551 -9.17 0.79 -17.33
CA VAL A 551 -9.36 -0.54 -17.92
C VAL A 551 -10.28 -0.42 -19.12
N HIS A 552 -9.84 -0.92 -20.27
CA HIS A 552 -10.58 -0.82 -21.50
C HIS A 552 -11.44 -2.04 -21.79
N TYR A 553 -10.86 -3.24 -21.61
CA TYR A 553 -11.52 -4.49 -21.91
C TYR A 553 -11.35 -5.51 -20.80
N VAL A 554 -12.39 -6.32 -20.60
CA VAL A 554 -12.30 -7.56 -19.83
C VAL A 554 -12.72 -8.71 -20.72
N GLN A 555 -11.97 -9.80 -20.69
CA GLN A 555 -12.31 -11.03 -21.38
C GLN A 555 -12.35 -12.17 -20.36
N TYR A 556 -13.37 -13.02 -20.43
CA TYR A 556 -13.48 -14.16 -19.54
C TYR A 556 -13.24 -15.47 -20.27
N LEU A 557 -12.46 -16.36 -19.67
CA LEU A 557 -12.47 -17.79 -19.98
C LEU A 557 -13.53 -18.42 -19.09
N VAL A 558 -14.57 -19.01 -19.68
CA VAL A 558 -15.75 -19.46 -18.93
C VAL A 558 -16.15 -20.89 -19.28
N ARG A 559 -16.47 -21.66 -18.24
CA ARG A 559 -17.35 -22.83 -18.35
C ARG A 559 -18.63 -22.52 -17.60
N ASP A 560 -19.73 -22.45 -18.31
CA ASP A 560 -21.05 -22.05 -17.81
C ASP A 560 -21.99 -23.24 -17.53
N HIS A 561 -21.49 -24.46 -17.70
CA HIS A 561 -22.25 -25.70 -17.54
C HIS A 561 -21.52 -26.69 -16.61
N PRO A 562 -22.25 -27.62 -15.95
CA PRO A 562 -21.66 -28.46 -14.90
C PRO A 562 -20.57 -29.42 -15.39
N LEU A 563 -19.57 -29.69 -14.56
CA LEU A 563 -18.52 -30.71 -14.73
C LEU A 563 -18.50 -31.63 -13.51
N ILE A 564 -18.70 -32.93 -13.73
CA ILE A 564 -18.56 -33.93 -12.66
C ILE A 564 -17.08 -34.21 -12.41
N MET A 565 -16.60 -33.72 -11.28
CA MET A 565 -15.25 -33.98 -10.79
C MET A 565 -15.21 -35.25 -9.93
N ARG A 566 -14.21 -36.11 -10.13
CA ARG A 566 -14.11 -37.43 -9.48
C ARG A 566 -12.85 -37.54 -8.62
N PRO A 567 -12.91 -38.20 -7.44
CA PRO A 567 -11.74 -38.45 -6.61
C PRO A 567 -10.69 -39.27 -7.36
N GLY A 568 -9.41 -38.98 -7.10
CA GLY A 568 -8.28 -39.64 -7.75
C GLY A 568 -7.95 -39.11 -9.15
N GLN A 569 -8.84 -38.33 -9.78
CA GLN A 569 -8.57 -37.63 -11.03
C GLN A 569 -7.99 -36.23 -10.74
N GLN A 570 -7.09 -35.78 -11.62
CA GLN A 570 -6.59 -34.41 -11.64
C GLN A 570 -7.31 -33.64 -12.73
N TYR A 571 -7.62 -32.38 -12.45
CA TYR A 571 -8.22 -31.44 -13.39
C TYR A 571 -7.27 -30.26 -13.53
N LYS A 572 -6.68 -30.12 -14.71
CA LYS A 572 -5.62 -29.16 -14.99
C LYS A 572 -6.10 -28.02 -15.86
N LEU A 573 -5.64 -26.82 -15.51
CA LEU A 573 -5.70 -25.65 -16.37
C LEU A 573 -4.29 -25.06 -16.46
N VAL A 574 -3.76 -24.98 -17.68
CA VAL A 574 -2.45 -24.38 -17.97
C VAL A 574 -2.66 -23.27 -18.98
N LEU A 575 -2.35 -22.03 -18.58
CA LEU A 575 -2.34 -20.88 -19.48
C LEU A 575 -0.95 -20.33 -19.61
N THR A 576 -0.67 -19.77 -20.78
CA THR A 576 0.52 -18.99 -21.02
C THR A 576 0.19 -17.59 -21.49
N TYR A 577 1.06 -16.65 -21.14
CA TYR A 577 0.95 -15.23 -21.46
C TYR A 577 2.31 -14.79 -21.99
N GLU A 578 2.33 -14.19 -23.17
CA GLU A 578 3.54 -13.64 -23.79
C GLU A 578 3.29 -12.15 -24.00
N PRO A 579 3.26 -11.35 -22.92
CA PRO A 579 2.84 -9.96 -22.99
C PRO A 579 3.70 -9.17 -23.97
N ASP A 580 3.05 -8.40 -24.83
CA ASP A 580 3.69 -7.40 -25.66
C ASP A 580 3.97 -6.18 -24.80
N VAL A 581 5.24 -5.93 -24.48
CA VAL A 581 5.64 -4.86 -23.57
C VAL A 581 6.13 -3.69 -24.40
N ALA A 582 5.46 -2.55 -24.28
CA ALA A 582 5.86 -1.30 -24.90
C ALA A 582 5.98 -0.20 -23.84
N PHE A 583 6.67 0.88 -24.20
CA PHE A 583 6.63 2.12 -23.44
C PHE A 583 5.45 3.00 -23.88
N ALA A 584 5.01 3.89 -23.00
CA ALA A 584 3.80 4.67 -23.24
C ALA A 584 3.96 5.75 -24.32
N ASP A 585 5.17 6.29 -24.49
CA ASP A 585 5.50 7.30 -25.51
C ASP A 585 6.32 6.70 -26.68
N GLU A 586 6.30 5.37 -26.81
CA GLU A 586 6.74 4.62 -28.00
C GLU A 586 5.53 4.29 -28.89
#